data_AF-A0A955HL11-F1
#
_entry.id   AF-A0A955HL11-F1
#
_cell.length_a   1.000
_cell.length_b   1.000
_cell.length_c   1.000
_cell.angle_alpha   90.00
_cell.angle_beta   90.00
_cell.angle_gamma   90.00
#
_symmetry.space_group_name_H-M   'P 1'
#
loop_
_entity.id
_entity.type
_entity.pdbx_description
1 polymer ?
#
loop_
_entity_poly.entity_id
_entity_poly.type
_entity_poly.pdbx_seq_one_letter_code
_entity_poly.pdbx_strand_id
1 'polypeptide(L)' 'MNQFCELCGISRSTAYRLRKTDPDFPRPLDFGTRSKRYLESECNQYIYSKLQCRGNNEA' A
#
# COMPACT_ATOMS: atom_id res chain seq x y z
N MET A 1 3.54 8.88 2.32
CA MET A 1 2.82 7.84 3.08
C MET A 1 1.35 8.14 3.30
N ASN A 2 0.93 9.40 3.53
CA ASN A 2 -0.50 9.76 3.66
C ASN A 2 -1.35 9.31 2.47
N GLN A 3 -0.98 9.71 1.25
CA GLN A 3 -1.76 9.38 0.04
C GLN A 3 -1.98 7.87 -0.15
N PHE A 4 -0.98 7.02 0.12
CA PHE A 4 -1.12 5.57 0.06
C PHE A 4 -2.09 5.03 1.13
N CYS A 5 -2.00 5.55 2.36
CA CYS A 5 -2.88 5.17 3.45
C CYS A 5 -4.34 5.53 3.15
N GLU A 6 -4.56 6.70 2.52
CA GLU A 6 -5.87 7.15 2.06
C GLU A 6 -6.42 6.27 0.94
N LEU A 7 -5.60 5.95 -0.07
CA LEU A 7 -5.97 5.06 -1.18
C LEU A 7 -6.29 3.62 -0.73
N CYS A 8 -5.53 3.08 0.22
CA CYS A 8 -5.77 1.76 0.78
C CYS A 8 -6.85 1.73 1.88
N GLY A 9 -7.29 2.89 2.39
CA GLY A 9 -8.17 2.96 3.57
C GLY A 9 -7.56 2.37 4.84
N ILE A 10 -6.23 2.44 5.00
CA ILE A 10 -5.51 1.87 6.15
C ILE A 10 -4.77 2.94 6.94
N SER A 11 -4.64 2.72 8.25
CA SER A 11 -3.82 3.57 9.11
C SER A 11 -2.33 3.49 8.77
N ARG A 12 -1.58 4.57 8.99
CA ARG A 12 -0.12 4.63 8.82
C ARG A 12 0.61 3.49 9.56
N SER A 13 0.19 3.19 10.78
CA SER A 13 0.72 2.08 11.59
C SER A 13 0.53 0.72 10.92
N THR A 14 -0.62 0.48 10.30
CA THR A 14 -0.89 -0.72 9.51
C THR A 14 0.00 -0.77 8.27
N ALA A 15 0.17 0.34 7.56
CA ALA A 15 1.05 0.40 6.39
C ALA A 15 2.52 0.09 6.76
N TYR A 16 3.03 0.60 7.90
CA TYR A 16 4.37 0.26 8.39
C TYR A 16 4.52 -1.22 8.78
N ARG A 17 3.46 -1.82 9.34
CA ARG A 17 3.44 -3.25 9.68
C ARG A 17 3.48 -4.09 8.41
N LEU A 18 2.60 -3.79 7.45
CA LEU A 18 2.53 -4.48 6.15
C LEU A 18 3.86 -4.40 5.42
N ARG A 19 4.54 -3.25 5.42
CA ARG A 19 5.89 -3.13 4.85
C ARG A 19 6.92 -4.10 5.43
N LYS A 20 6.73 -4.57 6.66
CA LYS A 20 7.62 -5.55 7.31
C LYS A 20 7.15 -6.99 7.14
N THR A 21 5.84 -7.20 7.04
CA THR A 21 5.25 -8.55 7.09
C THR A 21 4.85 -9.08 5.73
N ASP A 22 4.56 -8.20 4.78
CA ASP A 22 4.00 -8.53 3.48
C ASP A 22 5.05 -8.31 2.38
N PRO A 23 5.51 -9.38 1.72
CA PRO A 23 6.55 -9.29 0.69
C PRO A 23 6.08 -8.62 -0.60
N ASP A 24 4.77 -8.57 -0.85
CA ASP A 24 4.16 -7.91 -2.01
C ASP A 24 3.91 -6.41 -1.75
N PHE A 25 4.19 -5.92 -0.55
CA PHE A 25 3.98 -4.52 -0.21
C PHE A 25 4.84 -3.59 -1.09
N PRO A 26 4.27 -2.50 -1.66
CA PRO A 26 4.96 -1.65 -2.62
C PRO A 26 6.22 -1.04 -1.99
N ARG A 27 7.31 -1.05 -2.75
CA ARG A 27 8.60 -0.53 -2.25
C ARG A 27 8.57 1.00 -2.19
N PRO A 28 9.01 1.59 -1.07
CA PRO A 28 9.19 3.04 -1.00
C PRO A 28 10.34 3.46 -1.92
N LEU A 29 10.07 4.44 -2.77
CA LEU A 29 11.09 5.21 -3.47
C LEU A 29 11.57 6.36 -2.58
N ASP A 30 12.89 6.53 -2.50
CA ASP A 30 13.49 7.68 -1.83
C ASP A 30 13.34 8.91 -2.72
N PHE A 31 12.50 9.84 -2.31
CA PHE A 31 12.28 11.10 -2.98
C PHE A 31 12.90 12.21 -2.13
N GLY A 32 14.23 12.33 -2.26
CA GLY A 32 15.06 13.21 -1.42
C GLY A 32 15.31 12.65 -0.01
N THR A 33 15.90 13.47 0.86
CA THR A 33 16.47 13.03 2.15
C THR A 33 15.43 12.73 3.23
N ARG A 34 14.19 13.22 3.09
CA ARG A 34 13.16 13.16 4.14
C ARG A 34 11.83 12.52 3.73
N SER A 35 11.62 12.28 2.43
CA SER A 35 10.33 11.81 1.93
C SER A 35 10.44 10.48 1.23
N LYS A 36 9.71 9.48 1.75
CA LYS A 36 9.48 8.22 1.04
C LYS A 36 8.15 8.29 0.30
N ARG A 37 8.21 8.17 -1.03
CA ARG A 37 7.04 8.11 -1.92
C ARG A 37 6.89 6.68 -2.43
N TYR A 38 5.72 6.37 -2.96
CA TYR A 38 5.44 5.06 -3.56
C TYR A 38 4.99 5.31 -4.98
N LEU A 39 5.33 4.40 -5.89
CA LEU A 39 4.79 4.44 -7.24
C LEU A 39 3.29 4.19 -7.17
N GLU A 40 2.52 5.06 -7.78
CA GLU A 40 1.06 4.94 -7.83
C GLU A 40 0.65 3.62 -8.51
N SER A 41 1.34 3.23 -9.59
CA SER A 41 1.09 1.96 -10.28
C SER A 41 1.28 0.74 -9.38
N GLU A 42 2.36 0.69 -8.59
CA GLU A 42 2.62 -0.40 -7.62
C GLU A 42 1.57 -0.41 -6.50
N CYS A 43 1.18 0.78 -6.03
CA CYS A 43 0.14 0.90 -5.02
C CYS A 43 -1.21 0.41 -5.54
N ASN A 44 -1.59 0.80 -6.76
CA ASN A 44 -2.80 0.33 -7.41
C ASN A 44 -2.75 -1.18 -7.63
N GLN A 45 -1.64 -1.73 -8.12
CA GLN A 45 -1.48 -3.19 -8.27
C GLN A 45 -1.62 -3.93 -6.94
N TYR A 46 -0.99 -3.42 -5.87
CA TYR A 46 -1.12 -3.99 -4.54
C TYR A 46 -2.57 -3.95 -4.02
N ILE A 47 -3.24 -2.81 -4.22
CA ILE A 47 -4.65 -2.63 -3.90
C ILE A 47 -5.50 -3.62 -4.70
N TYR A 48 -5.31 -3.74 -6.01
CA TYR A 48 -6.03 -4.68 -6.86
C TYR A 48 -5.80 -6.13 -6.41
N SER A 49 -4.56 -6.52 -6.14
CA SER A 49 -4.22 -7.86 -5.64
C SER A 49 -4.92 -8.17 -4.31
N LYS A 50 -4.88 -7.24 -3.34
CA LYS A 50 -5.53 -7.43 -2.04
C LYS A 50 -7.04 -7.26 -2.07
N LEU A 51 -7.60 -6.41 -2.93
CA LEU A 51 -9.04 -6.27 -3.14
C LEU A 51 -9.63 -7.48 -3.87
N GLN A 52 -8.88 -8.11 -4.79
CA GLN A 52 -9.29 -9.39 -5.38
C GLN A 52 -9.37 -10.50 -4.33
N CYS A 53 -8.53 -10.48 -3.29
CA CYS A 53 -8.70 -11.38 -2.14
C CYS A 53 -9.88 -11.02 -1.22
N ARG A 54 -10.47 -9.82 -1.35
CA ARG A 54 -11.54 -9.30 -0.49
C ARG A 54 -12.91 -9.24 -1.20
N GLY A 55 -12.92 -9.37 -2.53
CA GLY A 55 -14.09 -9.31 -3.41
C GLY A 55 -14.79 -10.63 -3.71
N ASN A 56 -14.56 -11.68 -2.92
CA ASN A 56 -15.36 -12.91 -2.96
C ASN A 56 -16.47 -12.92 -1.88
N ASN A 57 -17.01 -11.75 -1.50
CA ASN A 57 -18.19 -11.71 -0.64
C ASN A 57 -19.05 -10.45 -0.83
N GLU A 58 -19.43 -10.16 -2.08
CA GLU A 58 -20.68 -9.44 -2.36
C GLU A 58 -21.47 -10.29 -3.37
N ALA A 59 -22.51 -10.92 -2.84
CA ALA A 59 -23.54 -11.68 -3.55
C ALA A 59 -24.69 -10.75 -3.95
#